data_AF-A0A7D3X4K9-F1
#
_entry.id   AF-A0A7D3X4K9-F1
#
_cell.length_a   1.000
_cell.length_b   1.000
_cell.length_c   1.000
_cell.angle_alpha   90.00
_cell.angle_beta   90.00
_cell.angle_gamma   90.00
#
_symmetry.space_group_name_H-M   'P 1'
#
loop_
_entity.id
_entity.type
_entity.pdbx_description
1 polymer ?
#
loop_
_entity_poly.entity_id
_entity_poly.type
_entity_poly.pdbx_seq_one_letter_code
_entity_poly.pdbx_strand_id
1 'polypeptide(L)'
;MTDALQEALGLLQNPKSAKRESGAKRLRKLGLAATGEALLQALEKELKDKRTWAVQHELIIALGVTKVYAALPFLWELVNQQFEATILYQGLGNAILRLSYEEQGVEQALERIVATQDKRVFNGAFRAVAMLNLVPPDATIQAIIHLARDPTAVNIVRGYPADKTGLRYWVAVASAGWKPDLVADFLAECDQMGDTALKWAVENSKKGRYVKYEY
;
A
#
# COMPACT_ATOMS: atom_id res chain seq x y z
N MET A 1 8.03 -1.52 29.11
CA MET A 1 7.74 -2.19 27.83
C MET A 1 6.65 -3.22 28.10
N THR A 2 5.58 -3.29 27.31
CA THR A 2 4.46 -4.23 27.58
C THR A 2 4.83 -5.66 27.19
N ASP A 3 4.24 -6.66 27.85
CA ASP A 3 4.47 -8.09 27.53
C ASP A 3 4.15 -8.41 26.06
N ALA A 4 3.08 -7.81 25.53
CA ALA A 4 2.68 -7.96 24.14
C ALA A 4 3.73 -7.43 23.13
N LEU A 5 4.43 -6.35 23.48
CA LEU A 5 5.51 -5.80 22.65
C LEU A 5 6.75 -6.71 22.70
N GLN A 6 7.15 -7.18 23.88
CA GLN A 6 8.26 -8.14 24.02
C GLN A 6 8.00 -9.43 23.25
N GLU A 7 6.79 -9.99 23.37
CA GLU A 7 6.41 -11.20 22.64
C GLU A 7 6.49 -10.98 21.12
N ALA A 8 5.96 -9.85 20.62
CA ALA A 8 5.98 -9.54 19.20
C ALA A 8 7.41 -9.34 18.66
N LEU A 9 8.30 -8.70 19.43
CA LEU A 9 9.71 -8.57 19.09
C LEU A 9 10.43 -9.93 19.09
N GLY A 10 10.16 -10.79 20.07
CA GLY A 10 10.71 -12.13 20.14
C GLY A 10 10.31 -13.01 18.95
N LEU A 11 9.09 -12.83 18.43
CA LEU A 11 8.60 -13.52 17.25
C LEU A 11 9.42 -13.21 15.99
N LEU A 12 9.99 -12.00 15.84
CA LEU A 12 10.82 -11.65 14.68
C LEU A 12 12.10 -12.48 14.57
N GLN A 13 12.57 -13.07 15.65
CA GLN A 13 13.76 -13.93 15.66
C GLN A 13 13.43 -15.43 15.60
N ASN A 14 12.15 -15.80 15.49
CA ASN A 14 11.75 -17.19 15.49
C ASN A 14 12.28 -17.93 14.24
N PRO A 15 12.74 -19.19 14.36
CA PRO A 15 13.20 -19.97 13.21
C PRO A 15 12.12 -20.19 12.15
N LYS A 16 10.83 -20.18 12.53
CA LYS A 16 9.70 -20.39 11.62
C LYS A 16 9.26 -19.06 10.99
N SER A 17 9.25 -18.97 9.66
CA SER A 17 8.83 -17.77 8.91
C SER A 17 7.42 -17.30 9.27
N ALA A 18 6.46 -18.22 9.41
CA ALA A 18 5.08 -17.91 9.82
C ALA A 18 5.01 -17.23 11.20
N LYS A 19 5.94 -17.53 12.11
CA LYS A 19 6.01 -16.85 13.41
C LYS A 19 6.59 -15.45 13.28
N ARG A 20 7.59 -15.25 12.41
CA ARG A 20 8.12 -13.91 12.10
C ARG A 20 7.10 -13.01 11.43
N GLU A 21 6.35 -13.54 10.46
CA GLU A 21 5.21 -12.87 9.84
C GLU A 21 4.18 -12.43 10.89
N SER A 22 3.84 -13.33 11.82
CA SER A 22 2.93 -13.01 12.93
C SER A 22 3.50 -11.91 13.84
N GLY A 23 4.80 -11.91 14.11
CA GLY A 23 5.49 -10.84 14.84
C GLY A 23 5.34 -9.49 14.14
N ALA A 24 5.65 -9.42 12.84
CA ALA A 24 5.49 -8.21 12.03
C ALA A 24 4.05 -7.67 12.05
N LYS A 25 3.05 -8.55 11.87
CA LYS A 25 1.62 -8.17 11.95
C LYS A 25 1.23 -7.60 13.31
N ARG A 26 1.73 -8.19 14.41
CA ARG A 26 1.47 -7.71 15.77
C ARG A 26 2.12 -6.35 16.02
N LEU A 27 3.38 -6.17 15.61
CA LEU A 27 4.07 -4.88 15.74
C LEU A 27 3.37 -3.78 14.94
N ARG A 28 2.92 -4.09 13.72
CA ARG A 28 2.07 -3.19 12.92
C ARG A 28 0.81 -2.77 13.69
N LYS A 29 0.10 -3.73 14.30
CA LYS A 29 -1.12 -3.45 15.07
C LYS A 29 -0.84 -2.60 16.32
N LEU A 30 0.31 -2.80 16.95
CA LEU A 30 0.74 -1.98 18.09
C LEU A 30 1.07 -0.54 17.67
N GLY A 31 1.56 -0.32 16.44
CA GLY A 31 1.75 1.03 15.89
C GLY A 31 2.83 1.86 16.60
N LEU A 32 3.73 1.22 17.35
CA LEU A 32 4.70 1.92 18.19
C LEU A 32 5.99 2.23 17.41
N ALA A 33 6.33 3.52 17.30
CA ALA A 33 7.56 3.96 16.63
C ALA A 33 8.85 3.36 17.22
N ALA A 34 8.85 3.03 18.52
CA ALA A 34 9.97 2.37 19.20
C ALA A 34 10.33 0.98 18.63
N THR A 35 9.49 0.41 17.75
CA THR A 35 9.75 -0.87 17.08
C THR A 35 10.58 -0.73 15.80
N GLY A 36 10.86 0.50 15.36
CA GLY A 36 11.38 0.76 14.03
C GLY A 36 12.72 0.12 13.73
N GLU A 37 13.67 0.17 14.66
CA GLU A 37 14.99 -0.46 14.50
C GLU A 37 14.87 -1.98 14.33
N ALA A 38 14.07 -2.63 15.18
CA ALA A 38 13.86 -4.07 15.13
C ALA A 38 13.16 -4.51 13.83
N LEU A 39 12.20 -3.73 13.34
CA LEU A 39 11.53 -3.98 12.06
C LEU A 39 12.49 -3.84 10.87
N LEU A 40 13.33 -2.81 10.87
CA LEU A 40 14.30 -2.56 9.80
C LEU A 40 15.35 -3.67 9.74
N GLN A 41 15.97 -4.02 10.87
CA GLN A 41 16.93 -5.12 10.96
C GLN A 41 16.32 -6.46 10.54
N ALA A 42 15.07 -6.71 10.91
CA ALA A 42 14.36 -7.91 10.47
C ALA A 42 14.16 -7.92 8.95
N LEU A 43 13.79 -6.78 8.34
CA LEU A 43 13.60 -6.70 6.89
C LEU A 43 14.90 -6.95 6.14
N GLU A 44 16.00 -6.32 6.56
CA GLU A 44 17.34 -6.52 5.98
C GLU A 44 17.77 -7.99 6.01
N LYS A 45 17.43 -8.70 7.09
CA LYS A 45 17.69 -10.13 7.23
C LYS A 45 16.80 -10.96 6.30
N GLU A 46 15.50 -10.68 6.26
CA GLU A 46 14.55 -11.46 5.45
C GLU A 46 14.77 -11.30 3.94
N LEU A 47 15.25 -10.15 3.49
CA LEU A 47 15.55 -9.90 2.07
C LEU A 47 16.63 -10.83 1.49
N LYS A 48 17.43 -11.50 2.36
CA LYS A 48 18.41 -12.50 1.94
C LYS A 48 17.77 -13.83 1.52
N ASP A 49 16.51 -14.08 1.85
CA ASP A 49 15.78 -15.30 1.48
C ASP A 49 14.50 -14.95 0.72
N LYS A 50 14.55 -15.05 -0.62
CA LYS A 50 13.41 -14.76 -1.50
C LYS A 50 12.14 -15.59 -1.18
N ARG A 51 12.27 -16.72 -0.50
CA ARG A 51 11.13 -17.60 -0.15
C ARG A 51 10.27 -17.02 0.98
N THR A 52 10.78 -16.04 1.73
CA THR A 52 10.06 -15.43 2.85
C THR A 52 9.32 -14.15 2.47
N TRP A 53 8.89 -14.03 1.21
CA TRP A 53 8.19 -12.86 0.68
C TRP A 53 7.00 -12.41 1.55
N ALA A 54 6.28 -13.32 2.19
CA ALA A 54 5.17 -12.97 3.09
C ALA A 54 5.68 -12.19 4.32
N VAL A 55 6.80 -12.62 4.91
CA VAL A 55 7.44 -11.91 6.04
C VAL A 55 7.97 -10.55 5.57
N GLN A 56 8.64 -10.52 4.41
CA GLN A 56 9.18 -9.28 3.83
C GLN A 56 8.06 -8.25 3.58
N HIS A 57 6.94 -8.68 2.99
CA HIS A 57 5.77 -7.83 2.76
C HIS A 57 5.23 -7.23 4.06
N GLU A 58 5.03 -8.05 5.09
CA GLU A 58 4.50 -7.59 6.38
C GLU A 58 5.45 -6.62 7.08
N LEU A 59 6.77 -6.85 7.00
CA LEU A 59 7.77 -5.94 7.54
C LEU A 59 7.78 -4.60 6.81
N ILE A 60 7.72 -4.59 5.48
CA ILE A 60 7.62 -3.36 4.68
C ILE A 60 6.39 -2.55 5.09
N ILE A 61 5.21 -3.18 5.16
CA ILE A 61 3.98 -2.50 5.59
C ILE A 61 4.11 -1.98 7.04
N ALA A 62 4.69 -2.78 7.94
CA ALA A 62 4.88 -2.41 9.33
C ALA A 62 5.76 -1.16 9.47
N LEU A 63 6.84 -1.03 8.71
CA LEU A 63 7.68 0.18 8.69
C LEU A 63 6.88 1.44 8.35
N GLY A 64 6.03 1.35 7.32
CA GLY A 64 5.16 2.47 6.93
C GLY A 64 4.10 2.82 7.96
N VAL A 65 3.45 1.82 8.56
CA VAL A 65 2.38 2.03 9.57
C VAL A 65 2.94 2.53 10.90
N THR A 66 4.14 2.07 11.29
CA THR A 66 4.81 2.48 12.55
C THR A 66 5.67 3.74 12.39
N LYS A 67 5.61 4.40 11.22
CA LYS A 67 6.26 5.69 10.94
C LYS A 67 7.79 5.66 11.10
N VAL A 68 8.42 4.62 10.59
CA VAL A 68 9.89 4.46 10.64
C VAL A 68 10.52 5.28 9.51
N TYR A 69 10.55 6.61 9.66
CA TYR A 69 11.05 7.54 8.63
C TYR A 69 12.48 7.24 8.17
N ALA A 70 13.33 6.78 9.07
CA ALA A 70 14.71 6.38 8.74
C ALA A 70 14.79 5.24 7.71
N ALA A 71 13.73 4.46 7.52
CA ALA A 71 13.68 3.41 6.50
C ALA A 71 13.41 3.93 5.09
N LEU A 72 12.98 5.20 4.93
CA LEU A 72 12.52 5.71 3.64
C LEU A 72 13.59 5.61 2.52
N PRO A 73 14.87 5.98 2.73
CA PRO A 73 15.91 5.80 1.71
C PRO A 73 16.07 4.34 1.30
N PHE A 74 16.09 3.43 2.27
CA PHE A 74 16.20 1.99 2.03
C PHE A 74 15.00 1.45 1.24
N LEU A 75 13.77 1.86 1.56
CA LEU A 75 12.58 1.44 0.81
C LEU A 75 12.62 1.92 -0.65
N TRP A 76 13.16 3.12 -0.92
CA TRP A 76 13.38 3.60 -2.28
C TRP A 76 14.43 2.78 -3.04
N GLU A 77 15.50 2.32 -2.37
CA GLU A 77 16.46 1.39 -2.98
C GLU A 77 15.79 0.07 -3.37
N LEU A 78 14.89 -0.45 -2.53
CA LEU A 78 14.16 -1.69 -2.81
C LEU A 78 13.24 -1.58 -4.03
N VAL A 79 12.66 -0.41 -4.31
CA VAL A 79 11.83 -0.21 -5.52
C VAL A 79 12.60 -0.52 -6.80
N ASN A 80 13.91 -0.29 -6.82
CA ASN A 80 14.77 -0.54 -7.99
C ASN A 80 15.23 -2.00 -8.11
N GLN A 81 14.91 -2.86 -7.13
CA GLN A 81 15.26 -4.27 -7.17
C GLN A 81 14.22 -5.09 -7.95
N GLN A 82 14.62 -6.28 -8.42
CA GLN A 82 13.71 -7.23 -9.04
C GLN A 82 13.22 -8.27 -8.03
N PHE A 83 11.92 -8.26 -7.76
CA PHE A 83 11.26 -9.25 -6.93
C PHE A 83 10.37 -10.17 -7.77
N GLU A 84 10.51 -11.48 -7.56
CA GLU A 84 9.59 -12.49 -8.10
C GLU A 84 8.19 -12.34 -7.48
N ALA A 85 8.14 -12.08 -6.17
CA ALA A 85 6.91 -11.81 -5.44
C ALA A 85 6.47 -10.34 -5.65
N THR A 86 5.64 -10.11 -6.67
CA THR A 86 5.21 -8.75 -7.07
C THR A 86 4.45 -7.98 -5.98
N ILE A 87 3.88 -8.69 -5.00
CA ILE A 87 3.22 -8.08 -3.83
C ILE A 87 4.16 -7.19 -3.01
N LEU A 88 5.49 -7.41 -3.07
CA LEU A 88 6.47 -6.57 -2.39
C LEU A 88 6.44 -5.14 -2.91
N TYR A 89 6.26 -4.91 -4.22
CA TYR A 89 6.12 -3.57 -4.79
C TYR A 89 4.87 -2.85 -4.27
N GLN A 90 3.77 -3.58 -4.08
CA GLN A 90 2.56 -3.01 -3.46
C GLN A 90 2.84 -2.63 -2.00
N GLY A 91 3.57 -3.46 -1.25
CA GLY A 91 4.04 -3.13 0.09
C GLY A 91 4.88 -1.85 0.09
N LEU A 92 5.85 -1.76 -0.81
CA LEU A 92 6.76 -0.62 -0.94
C LEU A 92 6.01 0.67 -1.24
N GLY A 93 5.13 0.69 -2.24
CA GLY A 93 4.34 1.88 -2.58
C GLY A 93 3.47 2.35 -1.42
N ASN A 94 2.91 1.41 -0.65
CA ASN A 94 2.10 1.72 0.53
C ASN A 94 2.94 2.36 1.64
N ALA A 95 4.06 1.74 1.99
CA ALA A 95 4.95 2.20 3.05
C ALA A 95 5.62 3.54 2.70
N ILE A 96 6.13 3.65 1.48
CA ILE A 96 6.76 4.88 0.96
C ILE A 96 5.77 6.04 0.98
N LEU A 97 4.53 5.84 0.50
CA LEU A 97 3.53 6.92 0.55
C LEU A 97 3.33 7.36 2.00
N ARG A 98 3.06 6.42 2.92
CA ARG A 98 2.81 6.69 4.35
C ARG A 98 3.92 7.51 5.00
N LEU A 99 5.18 7.20 4.70
CA LEU A 99 6.31 7.93 5.26
C LEU A 99 6.52 9.29 4.58
N SER A 100 6.31 9.37 3.27
CA SER A 100 6.61 10.58 2.49
C SER A 100 5.53 11.66 2.64
N TYR A 101 4.24 11.29 2.72
CA TYR A 101 3.17 12.30 2.69
C TYR A 101 3.13 13.17 3.96
N GLU A 102 3.60 12.65 5.10
CA GLU A 102 3.67 13.44 6.35
C GLU A 102 4.81 14.47 6.32
N GLU A 103 5.88 14.20 5.56
CA GLU A 103 7.06 15.08 5.46
C GLU A 103 6.90 16.16 4.38
N GLN A 104 6.44 15.78 3.18
CA GLN A 104 6.43 16.63 1.98
C GLN A 104 5.03 16.84 1.38
N GLY A 105 3.98 16.29 2.00
CA GLY A 105 2.61 16.36 1.48
C GLY A 105 2.28 15.28 0.44
N VAL A 106 0.98 15.03 0.25
CA VAL A 106 0.50 13.93 -0.60
C VAL A 106 0.82 14.11 -2.09
N GLU A 107 0.81 15.34 -2.60
CA GLU A 107 1.11 15.63 -4.01
C GLU A 107 2.55 15.27 -4.35
N GLN A 108 3.53 15.82 -3.62
CA GLN A 108 4.96 15.56 -3.84
C GLN A 108 5.30 14.08 -3.62
N ALA A 109 4.65 13.44 -2.64
CA ALA A 109 4.85 12.01 -2.39
C ALA A 109 4.36 11.15 -3.58
N LEU A 110 3.19 11.47 -4.13
CA LEU A 110 2.66 10.78 -5.30
C LEU A 110 3.47 11.08 -6.56
N GLU A 111 3.95 12.31 -6.76
CA GLU A 111 4.81 12.68 -7.89
C GLU A 111 6.06 11.80 -7.94
N ARG A 112 6.78 11.68 -6.81
CA ARG A 112 7.96 10.81 -6.71
C ARG A 112 7.64 9.35 -6.95
N ILE A 113 6.49 8.87 -6.45
CA ILE A 113 6.06 7.48 -6.70
C ILE A 113 5.74 7.27 -8.17
N VAL A 114 5.02 8.18 -8.81
CA VAL A 114 4.65 8.10 -10.24
C VAL A 114 5.90 8.12 -11.12
N ALA A 115 6.94 8.86 -10.73
CA ALA A 115 8.22 8.89 -11.43
C ALA A 115 8.91 7.51 -11.54
N THR A 116 8.56 6.53 -10.70
CA THR A 116 9.06 5.15 -10.83
C THR A 116 8.54 4.43 -12.08
N GLN A 117 7.42 4.89 -12.66
CA GLN A 117 6.71 4.24 -13.76
C GLN A 117 6.24 2.80 -13.46
N ASP A 118 6.38 2.31 -12.23
CA ASP A 118 6.00 0.97 -11.83
C ASP A 118 4.59 0.93 -11.24
N LYS A 119 3.66 0.43 -12.05
CA LYS A 119 2.24 0.28 -11.67
C LYS A 119 2.03 -0.58 -10.42
N ARG A 120 2.93 -1.50 -10.09
CA ARG A 120 2.84 -2.31 -8.87
C ARG A 120 3.08 -1.45 -7.63
N VAL A 121 3.99 -0.47 -7.72
CA VAL A 121 4.22 0.54 -6.69
C VAL A 121 3.04 1.51 -6.62
N PHE A 122 2.51 1.94 -7.76
CA PHE A 122 1.32 2.82 -7.80
C PHE A 122 0.14 2.18 -7.06
N ASN A 123 -0.09 0.88 -7.28
CA ASN A 123 -1.15 0.14 -6.61
C ASN A 123 -1.03 0.20 -5.08
N GLY A 124 0.19 0.06 -4.56
CA GLY A 124 0.49 0.20 -3.14
C GLY A 124 0.18 1.60 -2.60
N ALA A 125 0.61 2.61 -3.35
CA ALA A 125 0.41 4.01 -3.00
C ALA A 125 -1.08 4.38 -3.02
N PHE A 126 -1.83 4.03 -4.07
CA PHE A 126 -3.27 4.30 -4.15
C PHE A 126 -4.06 3.59 -3.05
N ARG A 127 -3.64 2.38 -2.68
CA ARG A 127 -4.17 1.71 -1.48
C ARG A 127 -3.90 2.53 -0.22
N ALA A 128 -2.70 3.10 -0.05
CA ALA A 128 -2.42 3.97 1.09
C ALA A 128 -3.25 5.27 1.05
N VAL A 129 -3.41 5.92 -0.10
CA VAL A 129 -4.32 7.08 -0.29
C VAL A 129 -5.72 6.74 0.21
N ALA A 130 -6.26 5.59 -0.22
CA ALA A 130 -7.57 5.11 0.19
C ALA A 130 -7.66 4.85 1.71
N MET A 131 -6.71 4.11 2.28
CA MET A 131 -6.75 3.71 3.69
C MET A 131 -6.49 4.85 4.67
N LEU A 132 -5.80 5.90 4.23
CA LEU A 132 -5.55 7.12 4.99
C LEU A 132 -6.59 8.22 4.72
N ASN A 133 -7.56 7.95 3.84
CA ASN A 133 -8.57 8.93 3.40
C ASN A 133 -7.95 10.24 2.89
N LEU A 134 -6.84 10.16 2.17
CA LEU A 134 -6.14 11.35 1.66
C LEU A 134 -6.95 11.98 0.51
N VAL A 135 -7.00 13.31 0.52
CA VAL A 135 -7.60 14.12 -0.54
C VAL A 135 -6.48 14.98 -1.17
N PRO A 136 -5.85 14.51 -2.27
CA PRO A 136 -4.88 15.30 -3.01
C PRO A 136 -5.54 16.52 -3.70
N PRO A 137 -4.74 17.47 -4.22
CA PRO A 137 -5.25 18.52 -5.10
C PRO A 137 -5.97 17.95 -6.33
N ASP A 138 -6.92 18.70 -6.89
CA ASP A 138 -7.75 18.28 -8.03
C ASP A 138 -6.92 17.80 -9.23
N ALA A 139 -5.83 18.49 -9.54
CA ALA A 139 -4.93 18.11 -10.63
C ALA A 139 -4.27 16.74 -10.38
N THR A 140 -3.85 16.47 -9.15
CA THR A 140 -3.30 15.17 -8.74
C THR A 140 -4.38 14.08 -8.80
N ILE A 141 -5.61 14.37 -8.37
CA ILE A 141 -6.75 13.44 -8.47
C ILE A 141 -6.97 13.03 -9.93
N GLN A 142 -7.01 13.99 -10.85
CA GLN A 142 -7.19 13.72 -12.28
C GLN A 142 -6.03 12.89 -12.85
N ALA A 143 -4.78 13.16 -12.44
CA ALA A 143 -3.64 12.35 -12.84
C ALA A 143 -3.73 10.90 -12.33
N ILE A 144 -4.14 10.69 -11.07
CA ILE A 144 -4.37 9.35 -10.50
C ILE A 144 -5.45 8.61 -11.29
N ILE A 145 -6.58 9.26 -11.59
CA ILE A 145 -7.67 8.68 -12.39
C ILE A 145 -7.19 8.30 -13.79
N HIS A 146 -6.40 9.17 -14.43
CA HIS A 146 -5.81 8.89 -15.73
C HIS A 146 -4.92 7.63 -15.69
N LEU A 147 -4.02 7.54 -14.71
CA LEU A 147 -3.18 6.36 -14.50
C LEU A 147 -4.01 5.09 -14.21
N ALA A 148 -5.09 5.23 -13.44
CA ALA A 148 -5.98 4.12 -13.11
C ALA A 148 -6.69 3.54 -14.34
N ARG A 149 -6.93 4.38 -15.35
CA ARG A 149 -7.56 3.98 -16.62
C ARG A 149 -6.63 3.19 -17.55
N ASP A 150 -5.32 3.17 -17.31
CA ASP A 150 -4.37 2.43 -18.15
C ASP A 150 -4.76 0.93 -18.24
N PRO A 151 -5.12 0.42 -19.42
CA PRO A 151 -5.56 -0.96 -19.59
C PRO A 151 -4.43 -1.97 -19.37
N THR A 152 -3.16 -1.56 -19.51
CA THR A 152 -2.01 -2.44 -19.27
C THR A 152 -1.86 -2.79 -17.79
N ALA A 153 -2.41 -1.96 -16.89
CA ALA A 153 -2.33 -2.17 -15.45
C ALA A 153 -2.96 -3.50 -15.01
N VAL A 154 -4.00 -3.96 -15.70
CA VAL A 154 -4.70 -5.23 -15.39
C VAL A 154 -3.79 -6.46 -15.56
N ASN A 155 -2.78 -6.36 -16.42
CA ASN A 155 -1.83 -7.45 -16.64
C ASN A 155 -0.62 -7.39 -15.71
N ILE A 156 -0.39 -6.25 -15.07
CA ILE A 156 0.77 -6.00 -14.21
C ILE A 156 0.40 -6.12 -12.73
N VAL A 157 -0.79 -5.63 -12.37
CA VAL A 157 -1.33 -5.59 -11.03
C VAL A 157 -2.52 -6.52 -10.97
N ARG A 158 -2.38 -7.63 -10.24
CA ARG A 158 -3.45 -8.62 -10.05
C ARG A 158 -3.59 -8.92 -8.58
N GLY A 159 -4.79 -8.75 -8.02
CA GLY A 159 -5.11 -9.17 -6.66
C GLY A 159 -5.37 -10.67 -6.55
N TYR A 160 -6.29 -11.18 -7.38
CA TYR A 160 -6.70 -12.59 -7.40
C TYR A 160 -6.84 -13.11 -8.85
N PRO A 161 -6.89 -14.44 -9.06
CA PRO A 161 -7.15 -15.00 -10.39
C PRO A 161 -8.46 -14.44 -10.98
N ALA A 162 -8.38 -13.82 -12.17
CA ALA A 162 -9.47 -13.10 -12.85
C ALA A 162 -9.82 -11.69 -12.35
N ASP A 163 -9.00 -11.07 -11.49
CA ASP A 163 -9.07 -9.63 -11.23
C ASP A 163 -8.82 -8.84 -12.52
N LYS A 164 -9.82 -8.06 -12.94
CA LYS A 164 -9.80 -7.22 -14.15
C LYS A 164 -9.71 -5.73 -13.83
N THR A 165 -9.56 -5.37 -12.56
CA THR A 165 -9.70 -3.98 -12.08
C THR A 165 -8.39 -3.20 -12.23
N GLY A 166 -7.24 -3.89 -12.12
CA GLY A 166 -5.92 -3.27 -12.16
C GLY A 166 -5.80 -2.21 -11.05
N LEU A 167 -5.46 -0.97 -11.43
CA LEU A 167 -5.37 0.15 -10.49
C LEU A 167 -6.73 0.73 -10.07
N ARG A 168 -7.81 0.41 -10.80
CA ARG A 168 -9.11 1.07 -10.64
C ARG A 168 -9.73 0.82 -9.27
N TYR A 169 -9.55 -0.36 -8.70
CA TYR A 169 -10.14 -0.71 -7.41
C TYR A 169 -9.75 0.28 -6.32
N TRP A 170 -8.44 0.46 -6.08
CA TRP A 170 -8.00 1.34 -5.00
C TRP A 170 -8.25 2.82 -5.28
N VAL A 171 -8.25 3.24 -6.56
CA VAL A 171 -8.64 4.62 -6.92
C VAL A 171 -10.12 4.85 -6.71
N ALA A 172 -10.98 3.88 -7.04
CA ALA A 172 -12.41 3.95 -6.73
C ALA A 172 -12.60 4.09 -5.22
N VAL A 173 -11.98 3.24 -4.40
CA VAL A 173 -12.06 3.37 -2.93
C VAL A 173 -11.56 4.72 -2.42
N ALA A 174 -10.42 5.20 -2.92
CA ALA A 174 -9.84 6.49 -2.51
C ALA A 174 -10.76 7.68 -2.81
N SER A 175 -11.55 7.57 -3.88
CA SER A 175 -12.44 8.63 -4.36
C SER A 175 -13.62 8.95 -3.45
N ALA A 176 -13.85 8.16 -2.40
CA ALA A 176 -14.95 8.39 -1.46
C ALA A 176 -14.91 9.77 -0.77
N GLY A 177 -13.76 10.43 -0.65
CA GLY A 177 -13.66 11.80 -0.12
C GLY A 177 -13.31 12.86 -1.17
N TRP A 178 -13.27 12.50 -2.45
CA TRP A 178 -12.92 13.42 -3.53
C TRP A 178 -14.16 14.14 -4.07
N LYS A 179 -13.96 15.24 -4.79
CA LYS A 179 -15.06 16.04 -5.31
C LYS A 179 -15.88 15.22 -6.35
N PRO A 180 -17.22 15.19 -6.26
CA PRO A 180 -18.05 14.35 -7.13
C PRO A 180 -17.88 14.60 -8.62
N ASP A 181 -17.71 15.86 -9.02
CA ASP A 181 -17.52 16.28 -10.41
C ASP A 181 -16.20 15.76 -11.01
N LEU A 182 -15.15 15.57 -10.20
CA LEU A 182 -13.88 15.02 -10.67
C LEU A 182 -13.94 13.50 -10.92
N VAL A 183 -14.84 12.79 -10.23
CA VAL A 183 -14.81 11.32 -10.15
C VAL A 183 -16.00 10.64 -10.81
N ALA A 184 -17.06 11.39 -11.15
CA ALA A 184 -18.32 10.85 -11.64
C ALA A 184 -18.15 9.91 -12.85
N ASP A 185 -17.46 10.38 -13.89
CA ASP A 185 -17.24 9.61 -15.13
C ASP A 185 -16.40 8.36 -14.87
N PHE A 186 -15.34 8.49 -14.08
CA PHE A 186 -14.49 7.37 -13.70
C PHE A 186 -15.26 6.29 -12.93
N LEU A 187 -16.08 6.69 -11.96
CA LEU A 187 -16.90 5.75 -11.19
C LEU A 187 -18.00 5.10 -12.04
N ALA A 188 -18.56 5.82 -13.02
CA ALA A 188 -19.51 5.25 -13.97
C ALA A 188 -18.86 4.19 -14.87
N GLU A 189 -17.65 4.45 -15.38
CA GLU A 189 -16.86 3.46 -16.13
C GLU A 189 -16.56 2.23 -15.27
N CYS A 190 -16.13 2.42 -14.01
CA CYS A 190 -15.85 1.32 -13.09
C CYS A 190 -17.08 0.43 -12.83
N ASP A 191 -18.27 1.02 -12.69
CA ASP A 191 -19.54 0.30 -12.46
C ASP A 191 -19.89 -0.63 -13.65
N GLN A 192 -19.54 -0.22 -14.87
CA GLN A 192 -19.82 -0.97 -16.10
C GLN A 192 -18.89 -2.18 -16.32
N MET A 193 -17.80 -2.30 -15.56
CA MET A 193 -16.83 -3.41 -15.73
C MET A 193 -17.35 -4.76 -15.25
N GLY A 194 -18.45 -4.80 -14.50
CA GLY A 194 -19.08 -6.04 -14.03
C GLY A 194 -18.28 -6.79 -12.95
N ASP A 195 -17.25 -6.18 -12.36
CA ASP A 195 -16.52 -6.74 -11.22
C ASP A 195 -17.24 -6.42 -9.91
N THR A 196 -17.59 -7.45 -9.13
CA THR A 196 -18.39 -7.30 -7.90
C THR A 196 -17.68 -6.47 -6.84
N ALA A 197 -16.37 -6.62 -6.67
CA ALA A 197 -15.61 -5.90 -5.67
C ALA A 197 -15.49 -4.42 -6.06
N LEU A 198 -15.20 -4.14 -7.32
CA LEU A 198 -15.14 -2.78 -7.86
C LEU A 198 -16.50 -2.09 -7.78
N LYS A 199 -17.58 -2.77 -8.14
CA LYS A 199 -18.95 -2.24 -8.01
C LYS A 199 -19.26 -1.84 -6.57
N TRP A 200 -18.91 -2.68 -5.61
CA TRP A 200 -19.08 -2.35 -4.21
C TRP A 200 -18.25 -1.14 -3.77
N ALA A 201 -17.00 -1.01 -4.24
CA ALA A 201 -16.18 0.17 -4.00
C ALA A 201 -16.82 1.45 -4.60
N VAL A 202 -17.35 1.36 -5.82
CA VAL A 202 -18.06 2.46 -6.50
C VAL A 202 -19.30 2.90 -5.71
N GLU A 203 -20.14 1.96 -5.26
CA GLU A 203 -21.35 2.25 -4.50
C GLU A 203 -21.07 2.96 -3.18
N ASN A 204 -20.00 2.59 -2.48
CA ASN A 204 -19.58 3.26 -1.25
C ASN A 204 -19.01 4.65 -1.54
N SER A 205 -18.22 4.78 -2.60
CA SER A 205 -17.57 6.05 -2.96
C SER A 205 -18.58 7.10 -3.43
N LYS A 206 -19.60 6.71 -4.21
CA LYS A 206 -20.75 7.57 -4.58
C LYS A 206 -21.51 8.10 -3.35
N LYS A 207 -21.45 7.40 -2.21
CA LYS A 207 -22.08 7.80 -0.94
C LYS A 207 -21.15 8.56 0.00
N GLY A 208 -19.93 8.84 -0.43
CA GLY A 208 -18.91 9.49 0.40
C GLY A 208 -18.36 8.62 1.53
N ARG A 209 -18.46 7.28 1.41
CA ARG A 209 -18.17 6.35 2.52
C ARG A 209 -16.86 5.61 2.31
N TYR A 210 -15.90 5.86 3.19
CA TYR A 210 -14.71 5.03 3.31
C TYR A 210 -15.05 3.71 3.99
N VAL A 211 -14.64 2.62 3.35
CA VAL A 211 -14.69 1.29 3.92
C VAL A 211 -13.48 1.09 4.82
N LYS A 212 -13.68 0.46 5.98
CA LYS A 212 -12.56 0.00 6.81
C LYS A 212 -11.91 -1.23 6.17
N TYR A 213 -10.68 -1.06 5.70
CA TYR A 213 -9.83 -2.17 5.29
C TYR A 213 -8.86 -2.53 6.40
N GLU A 214 -8.83 -3.80 6.78
CA GLU A 214 -7.74 -4.33 7.58
C GLU A 214 -6.58 -4.76 6.67
N TYR A 215 -5.38 -4.77 7.22
CA TYR A 215 -4.19 -5.32 6.57
C TYR A 215 -4.01 -6.79 6.93
#